data_AF-A0A2J6IEM0-F1
#
_entry.id   AF-A0A2J6IEM0-F1
#
_cell.length_a   1.000
_cell.length_b   1.000
_cell.length_c   1.000
_cell.angle_alpha   90.00
_cell.angle_beta   90.00
_cell.angle_gamma   90.00
#
_symmetry.space_group_name_H-M   'P 1'
#
loop_
_entity.id
_entity.type
_entity.pdbx_description
1 polymer ?
#
loop_
_entity_poly.entity_id
_entity_poly.type
_entity_poly.pdbx_seq_one_letter_code
_entity_poly.pdbx_strand_id
1 'polypeptide(L)'
;MIFVSSNVISQEKKRNKNVENTQHSPKKATLYALVPGLGQIYNRKYWKLPIVYAGFAATGYFGVTNRTEYLKFNEAYICLENEGD
;
A
#
# COMPACT_ATOMS: atom_id res chain seq x y z
N MET A 1 4.14 -54.23 -31.11
CA MET A 1 2.96 -54.16 -31.99
C MET A 1 1.96 -53.20 -31.36
N ILE A 2 1.90 -51.97 -31.91
CA ILE A 2 0.72 -51.14 -32.18
C ILE A 2 -0.32 -50.95 -31.04
N PHE A 3 -0.43 -49.74 -30.49
CA PHE A 3 -1.50 -48.77 -30.82
C PHE A 3 -1.37 -47.47 -30.00
N VAL A 4 -1.26 -46.37 -30.74
CA VAL A 4 -1.30 -44.98 -30.27
C VAL A 4 -2.65 -44.69 -29.61
N SER A 5 -2.65 -44.06 -28.42
CA SER A 5 -3.83 -43.35 -27.94
C SER A 5 -3.61 -41.85 -28.12
N SER A 6 -4.08 -41.36 -29.26
CA SER A 6 -4.12 -39.94 -29.67
C SER A 6 -5.10 -39.08 -28.85
N ASN A 7 -5.55 -39.56 -27.68
CA ASN A 7 -6.56 -38.89 -26.86
C ASN A 7 -5.98 -37.90 -25.81
N VAL A 8 -4.66 -37.81 -25.66
CA VAL A 8 -4.06 -36.79 -24.76
C VAL A 8 -4.13 -35.37 -25.35
N ILE A 9 -4.46 -35.23 -26.64
CA ILE A 9 -4.58 -33.94 -27.33
C ILE A 9 -6.00 -33.32 -27.16
N SER A 10 -6.99 -34.07 -26.65
CA SER A 10 -8.40 -33.63 -26.58
C SER A 10 -8.80 -32.93 -25.26
N GLN A 11 -7.85 -32.27 -24.60
CA GLN A 11 -8.15 -31.38 -23.46
C GLN A 11 -7.89 -29.90 -23.79
N GLU A 12 -8.13 -29.49 -25.04
CA GLU A 12 -8.58 -28.14 -25.38
C GLU A 12 -10.01 -27.91 -24.84
N LYS A 13 -10.17 -28.13 -23.54
CA LYS A 13 -11.39 -27.93 -22.78
C LYS A 13 -11.69 -26.44 -22.75
N LYS A 14 -12.44 -25.98 -23.76
CA LYS A 14 -13.38 -24.84 -23.76
C LYS A 14 -13.24 -23.93 -22.55
N ARG A 15 -12.18 -23.11 -22.50
CA ARG A 15 -12.08 -22.01 -21.53
C ARG A 15 -13.06 -20.94 -22.01
N ASN A 16 -14.26 -20.96 -21.43
CA ASN A 16 -15.31 -19.97 -21.61
C ASN A 16 -14.70 -18.56 -21.57
N LYS A 17 -14.49 -17.96 -22.75
CA LYS A 17 -13.95 -16.61 -22.92
C LYS A 17 -15.05 -15.58 -22.67
N ASN A 18 -15.62 -15.58 -21.47
CA ASN A 18 -16.12 -14.35 -20.87
C ASN A 18 -14.97 -13.75 -20.05
N VAL A 19 -13.84 -13.48 -20.74
CA VAL A 19 -12.78 -12.65 -20.17
C VAL A 19 -13.30 -11.24 -20.34
N GLU A 20 -13.90 -10.72 -19.28
CA GLU A 20 -14.14 -9.30 -19.07
C GLU A 20 -12.92 -8.55 -19.61
N ASN A 21 -13.13 -7.72 -20.63
CA ASN A 21 -12.08 -6.91 -21.26
C ASN A 21 -11.62 -5.85 -20.24
N THR A 22 -10.83 -6.25 -19.23
CA THR A 22 -10.04 -5.31 -18.46
C THR A 22 -8.86 -4.90 -19.35
N GLN A 23 -9.16 -4.05 -20.33
CA GLN A 23 -8.21 -3.36 -21.18
C GLN A 23 -7.34 -2.48 -20.26
N HIS A 24 -6.34 -3.07 -19.63
CA HIS A 24 -5.33 -2.32 -18.88
C HIS A 24 -4.54 -1.52 -19.91
N SER A 25 -4.93 -0.26 -20.09
CA SER A 25 -4.27 0.64 -21.04
C SER A 25 -2.81 0.83 -20.62
N PRO A 26 -1.82 0.48 -21.46
CA PRO A 26 -0.41 0.65 -21.13
C PRO A 26 -0.05 2.12 -20.87
N LYS A 27 -0.74 3.06 -21.52
CA LYS A 27 -0.58 4.50 -21.28
C LYS A 27 -0.89 4.89 -19.82
N LYS A 28 -1.91 4.29 -19.22
CA LYS A 28 -2.27 4.54 -17.82
C LYS A 28 -1.25 3.89 -16.88
N ALA A 29 -0.82 2.66 -17.18
CA ALA A 29 0.22 1.98 -16.41
C ALA A 29 1.54 2.76 -16.38
N THR A 30 1.97 3.34 -17.51
CA THR A 30 3.19 4.18 -17.58
C THR A 30 3.04 5.48 -16.80
N LEU A 31 1.88 6.14 -16.86
CA LEU A 31 1.63 7.35 -16.07
C LEU A 31 1.69 7.08 -14.56
N TYR A 32 1.17 5.93 -14.10
CA TYR A 32 1.25 5.50 -12.71
C TYR A 32 2.60 4.83 -12.33
N ALA A 33 3.45 4.48 -13.30
CA ALA A 33 4.80 4.00 -13.04
C ALA A 33 5.79 5.16 -12.79
N LEU A 34 5.43 6.38 -13.20
CA LEU A 34 6.27 7.57 -13.07
C LEU A 34 6.47 8.00 -11.61
N VAL A 35 5.52 7.65 -10.73
CA VAL A 35 5.62 7.90 -9.29
C VAL A 35 5.81 6.55 -8.59
N PRO A 36 6.88 6.37 -7.81
CA PRO A 36 7.12 5.12 -7.10
C PRO A 36 5.90 4.77 -6.23
N GLY A 37 5.27 3.62 -6.50
CA GLY A 37 4.12 3.11 -5.74
C GLY A 37 2.74 3.34 -6.38
N LEU A 38 2.57 4.28 -7.32
CA LEU A 38 1.27 4.53 -7.97
C LEU A 38 0.79 3.35 -8.85
N GLY A 39 1.71 2.53 -9.36
CA GLY A 39 1.39 1.28 -10.06
C GLY A 39 0.61 0.27 -9.20
N GLN A 40 0.68 0.37 -7.86
CA GLN A 40 -0.10 -0.49 -6.95
C GLN A 40 -1.56 -0.03 -6.82
N ILE A 41 -1.84 1.26 -7.01
CA ILE A 41 -3.20 1.83 -6.99
C ILE A 41 -3.96 1.48 -8.28
N TYR A 42 -3.26 1.38 -9.42
CA TYR A 42 -3.86 0.99 -10.70
C TYR A 42 -4.52 -0.41 -10.67
N ASN A 43 -4.00 -1.32 -9.85
CA ASN A 43 -4.57 -2.67 -9.68
C ASN A 43 -5.67 -2.76 -8.60
N ARG A 44 -6.25 -1.62 -8.16
CA ARG A 44 -7.33 -1.53 -7.17
C ARG A 44 -7.09 -2.30 -5.85
N LYS A 45 -5.83 -2.53 -5.46
CA LYS A 45 -5.49 -3.17 -4.18
C LYS A 45 -5.54 -2.16 -3.02
N TYR A 46 -6.71 -1.54 -2.82
CA TYR A 46 -6.98 -0.58 -1.74
C TYR A 46 -6.94 -1.20 -0.33
N TRP A 47 -6.85 -2.52 -0.21
CA TRP A 47 -6.76 -3.18 1.09
C TRP A 47 -5.52 -2.80 1.91
N LYS A 48 -4.47 -2.26 1.27
CA LYS A 48 -3.28 -1.72 1.96
C LYS A 48 -3.43 -0.27 2.42
N LEU A 49 -4.42 0.45 1.91
CA LEU A 49 -4.65 1.86 2.23
C LEU A 49 -4.93 2.09 3.73
N PRO A 50 -5.75 1.26 4.42
CA PRO A 50 -5.97 1.39 5.85
C PRO A 50 -4.70 1.24 6.67
N ILE A 51 -3.80 0.32 6.28
CA ILE A 51 -2.54 0.07 6.99
C ILE A 51 -1.61 1.28 6.86
N VAL A 52 -1.50 1.83 5.65
CA VAL A 52 -0.69 3.02 5.37
C VAL A 52 -1.23 4.22 6.14
N TYR A 53 -2.54 4.46 6.07
CA TYR A 53 -3.17 5.57 6.79
C TYR A 53 -3.06 5.42 8.31
N ALA A 54 -3.23 4.20 8.84
CA ALA A 54 -3.02 3.91 10.26
C ALA A 54 -1.58 4.16 10.69
N GLY A 55 -0.58 3.76 9.88
CA GLY A 55 0.82 4.03 10.15
C GLY A 55 1.14 5.53 10.20
N PHE A 56 0.63 6.30 9.24
CA PHE A 56 0.78 7.76 9.23
C PHE A 56 0.05 8.44 10.40
N ALA A 57 -1.18 8.03 10.70
CA ALA A 57 -1.96 8.56 11.81
C ALA A 57 -1.28 8.28 13.16
N ALA A 58 -0.82 7.05 13.37
CA ALA A 58 -0.09 6.66 14.58
C ALA A 58 1.20 7.49 14.73
N THR A 59 2.01 7.54 13.67
CA THR A 59 3.28 8.29 13.69
C THR A 59 3.05 9.79 13.97
N GLY A 60 2.05 10.39 13.30
CA GLY A 60 1.68 11.79 13.53
C GLY A 60 1.19 12.05 14.95
N TYR A 61 0.32 11.17 15.47
CA TYR A 61 -0.19 11.27 16.84
C TYR A 61 0.94 11.20 17.87
N PHE A 62 1.81 10.19 17.76
CA PHE A 62 2.96 10.06 18.65
C PHE A 62 3.92 11.24 18.51
N GLY A 63 4.19 11.72 17.30
CA GLY A 63 5.07 12.86 17.09
C GLY A 63 4.57 14.12 17.81
N VAL A 64 3.27 14.41 17.73
CA VAL A 64 2.66 15.58 18.40
C VAL A 64 2.68 15.41 19.91
N THR A 65 2.26 14.27 20.44
CA THR A 65 2.21 14.05 21.89
C THR A 65 3.60 14.09 22.52
N ASN A 66 4.59 13.44 21.91
CA ASN A 66 5.98 13.48 22.40
C ASN A 66 6.53 14.91 22.40
N ARG A 67 6.23 15.71 21.36
CA ARG A 67 6.66 17.12 21.30
C ARG A 67 6.03 17.95 22.42
N THR A 68 4.73 17.78 22.67
CA THR A 68 4.02 18.52 23.72
C THR A 68 4.56 18.18 25.10
N GLU A 69 4.78 16.91 25.41
CA GLU A 69 5.35 16.49 26.69
C GLU A 69 6.77 17.04 26.88
N TYR A 70 7.62 16.97 25.84
CA TYR A 70 8.95 17.56 25.88
C TYR A 70 8.92 19.05 26.24
N LEU A 71 8.04 19.83 25.58
CA LEU A 71 7.91 21.26 25.84
C LEU A 71 7.45 21.54 27.26
N LYS A 72 6.52 20.75 27.79
CA LYS A 72 6.01 20.89 29.16
C LYS A 72 7.11 20.65 30.20
N PHE A 73 7.93 19.62 30.03
CA PHE A 73 9.06 19.37 30.94
C PHE A 73 10.11 20.46 30.84
N ASN A 74 10.40 20.94 29.64
CA ASN A 74 11.34 22.04 29.43
C ASN A 74 10.85 23.35 30.07
N GLU A 75 9.57 23.67 29.92
CA GLU A 75 8.95 24.84 30.56
C GLU A 75 8.99 24.74 32.10
N ALA A 76 8.68 23.56 32.66
CA ALA A 76 8.76 23.32 34.09
C ALA A 76 10.20 23.46 34.62
N TYR A 77 11.19 22.96 33.87
CA TYR A 77 12.60 23.13 34.21
C TYR A 77 13.02 24.61 34.24
N ILE A 78 12.68 25.37 33.20
CA ILE A 78 12.97 26.80 33.12
C ILE A 78 12.29 27.56 34.27
N CYS A 79 11.05 27.21 34.61
CA CYS A 79 10.33 27.82 35.73
C CYS A 79 11.04 27.58 37.07
N LEU A 80 11.53 26.37 37.32
CA LEU A 80 12.25 26.03 38.54
C LEU A 80 13.61 26.73 38.61
N GLU A 81 14.29 26.86 37.48
CA GLU A 81 15.57 27.58 37.39
C GLU A 81 15.38 29.06 37.75
N ASN A 82 14.43 29.75 37.11
CA ASN A 82 14.18 31.19 37.35
C ASN A 82 13.66 31.53 38.76
N GLU A 83 13.10 30.57 39.51
CA GLU A 83 12.65 30.76 40.90
C GLU A 83 13.80 30.64 41.92
N GLY A 84 14.96 30.10 41.49
CA GLY A 84 16.15 29.94 42.33
C GLY A 84 17.07 31.16 42.40
N ASP A 85 16.76 32.22 41.65
CA ASP A 85 17.55 33.45 41.47
C ASP A 85 16.99 34.62 42.31
#